data_AF-A0A8J2HM22-F1
#
_entry.id   AF-A0A8J2HM22-F1
#
_cell.length_a   1.000
_cell.length_b   1.000
_cell.length_c   1.000
_cell.angle_alpha   90.00
_cell.angle_beta   90.00
_cell.angle_gamma   90.00
#
_symmetry.space_group_name_H-M   'P 1'
#
loop_
_entity.id
_entity.type
_entity.pdbx_description
1 polymer ?
#
loop_
_entity_poly.entity_id
_entity_poly.type
_entity_poly.pdbx_seq_one_letter_code
_entity_poly.pdbx_strand_id
1 'polypeptide(L)'
;MYQCDGQVLNNEYQLNKTTYYELEKMTQAVIINEKDVSSSGDCSFDCDLTKLENLNGNVCKNFKECRYITKSFDICEPEKNDSRNYQWFKDSNGVVYGPGQNESCPNTVKSVSSSYQASTMYFCDYCVCICERYPEDKPNVVTAISFRDQISNIKENKVVVGVRFIKKDNMMHVQIKEGKLDANLEDEGFSVWKELENFYYDEYLDQYHVIVNSIEGSLSLGLDYGHPESMNIDDLIAPTGFVITGVRFRYAGDSFDSPHVKFGAVELQIRVSAFDVIEKKISKDPQTHWISPKKQDKRDELKLHEPDNPTKSIENNIDSKPGQFVRFQASDLKKDAGQSTVPFFDALPAEGTPKFPLEGIGIIHKGSKGSGGYLAFRIFDLDFSQNFKVPSESESLLF
;
A
#
# COMPACT_ATOMS: atom_id res chain seq x y z
N MET A 1 15.71 16.94 15.64
CA MET A 1 16.74 16.93 14.57
C MET A 1 16.44 15.70 13.72
N TYR A 2 15.66 15.88 12.64
CA TYR A 2 15.13 14.77 11.85
C TYR A 2 16.20 14.33 10.83
N GLN A 3 16.78 13.14 11.03
CA GLN A 3 17.63 12.52 10.02
C GLN A 3 16.74 11.91 8.93
N CYS A 4 16.53 12.68 7.87
CA CYS A 4 16.36 12.14 6.53
C CYS A 4 17.65 12.40 5.74
N ASP A 5 18.79 11.91 6.24
CA ASP A 5 20.03 11.92 5.48
C ASP A 5 20.47 10.49 5.22
N GLY A 6 20.35 10.09 3.96
CA GLY A 6 20.96 8.88 3.43
C GLY A 6 22.47 9.03 3.49
N GLN A 7 23.09 8.46 4.52
CA GLN A 7 24.51 8.13 4.49
C GLN A 7 24.69 6.61 4.59
N VAL A 8 25.34 6.12 3.54
CA VAL A 8 25.83 4.77 3.31
C VAL A 8 26.51 4.24 4.57
N LEU A 9 25.89 3.24 5.22
CA LEU A 9 26.56 2.38 6.19
C LEU A 9 26.76 1.00 5.54
N ASN A 10 28.04 0.66 5.40
CA ASN A 10 28.56 -0.52 4.72
C ASN A 10 28.11 -1.84 5.36
N ASN A 11 27.54 -2.71 4.51
CA ASN A 11 27.90 -4.11 4.25
C ASN A 11 28.30 -5.01 5.43
N GLU A 12 27.34 -5.82 5.88
CA GLU A 12 27.38 -7.30 5.85
C GLU A 12 26.12 -7.90 6.52
N TYR A 13 25.36 -7.10 7.28
CA TYR A 13 24.11 -7.51 7.95
C TYR A 13 22.79 -7.14 7.21
N GLN A 14 22.87 -6.46 6.07
CA GLN A 14 21.68 -6.02 5.31
C GLN A 14 21.25 -6.93 4.14
N LEU A 15 21.96 -8.02 3.86
CA LEU A 15 21.76 -8.79 2.62
C LEU A 15 20.39 -9.48 2.46
N ASN A 16 19.55 -9.54 3.51
CA ASN A 16 18.27 -10.27 3.48
C ASN A 16 17.05 -9.45 3.97
N LYS A 17 17.14 -8.12 4.08
CA LYS A 17 16.00 -7.32 4.53
C LYS A 17 15.21 -6.79 3.34
N THR A 18 13.95 -7.20 3.22
CA THR A 18 13.01 -6.60 2.26
C THR A 18 12.90 -5.10 2.51
N THR A 19 13.16 -4.29 1.48
CA THR A 19 13.18 -2.83 1.57
C THR A 19 11.88 -2.19 1.10
N TYR A 20 11.07 -2.91 0.34
CA TYR A 20 9.76 -2.44 -0.12
C TYR A 20 8.79 -3.60 -0.31
N TYR A 21 7.51 -3.26 -0.42
CA TYR A 21 6.47 -4.16 -0.86
C TYR A 21 5.64 -3.53 -1.97
N GLU A 22 5.03 -4.37 -2.79
CA GLU A 22 4.12 -3.98 -3.86
C GLU A 22 2.75 -4.64 -3.59
N LEU A 23 1.66 -3.99 -4.04
CA LEU A 23 0.38 -4.68 -4.23
C LEU A 23 0.47 -5.52 -5.50
N GLU A 24 1.28 -6.58 -5.44
CA GLU A 24 1.71 -7.37 -6.59
C GLU A 24 0.50 -7.87 -7.39
N LYS A 25 0.55 -7.68 -8.72
CA LYS A 25 -0.52 -8.03 -9.66
C LYS A 25 -1.86 -7.34 -9.43
N MET A 26 -2.03 -6.45 -8.45
CA MET A 26 -3.34 -5.84 -8.19
C MET A 26 -3.87 -5.10 -9.41
N THR A 27 -3.03 -4.29 -10.05
CA THR A 27 -3.33 -3.64 -11.31
C THR A 27 -2.13 -3.70 -12.26
N GLN A 28 -2.32 -4.31 -13.41
CA GLN A 28 -1.27 -4.51 -14.41
C GLN A 28 -1.83 -4.43 -15.83
N ALA A 29 -0.99 -4.05 -16.78
CA ALA A 29 -1.33 -4.18 -18.18
C ALA A 29 -1.30 -5.65 -18.62
N VAL A 30 -2.28 -6.03 -19.42
CA VAL A 30 -2.42 -7.35 -20.03
C VAL A 30 -2.67 -7.20 -21.53
N ILE A 31 -2.17 -8.17 -22.29
CA ILE A 31 -2.47 -8.30 -23.71
C ILE A 31 -3.51 -9.40 -23.84
N ILE A 32 -4.71 -9.04 -24.26
CA ILE A 32 -5.83 -9.97 -24.41
C ILE A 32 -6.24 -10.09 -25.87
N ASN A 33 -6.76 -11.24 -26.23
CA ASN A 33 -7.46 -11.44 -27.49
C ASN A 33 -8.95 -11.23 -27.22
N GLU A 34 -9.60 -10.31 -27.93
CA GLU A 34 -11.03 -10.01 -27.74
C GLU A 34 -11.90 -11.27 -27.79
N LYS A 35 -11.58 -12.16 -28.73
CA LYS A 35 -12.29 -13.42 -28.94
C LYS A 35 -12.22 -14.36 -27.73
N ASP A 36 -11.08 -14.38 -27.03
CA ASP A 36 -10.87 -15.30 -25.91
C ASP A 36 -11.52 -14.77 -24.62
N VAL A 37 -11.73 -13.45 -24.56
CA VAL A 37 -12.41 -12.80 -23.43
C VAL A 37 -13.91 -12.75 -23.63
N SER A 38 -14.44 -12.73 -24.86
CA SER A 38 -15.88 -12.89 -25.09
C SER A 38 -16.33 -14.35 -24.90
N SER A 39 -17.36 -14.59 -24.07
CA SER A 39 -17.96 -15.92 -23.95
C SER A 39 -18.71 -16.36 -25.22
N SER A 40 -19.19 -15.42 -26.05
CA SER A 40 -19.79 -15.71 -27.36
C SER A 40 -18.73 -15.86 -28.46
N GLY A 41 -17.48 -15.47 -28.19
CA GLY A 41 -16.40 -15.44 -29.18
C GLY A 41 -16.52 -14.28 -30.16
N ASP A 42 -17.25 -13.23 -29.79
CA ASP A 42 -17.38 -11.99 -30.55
C ASP A 42 -16.28 -10.98 -30.19
N CYS A 43 -16.06 -10.01 -31.07
CA CYS A 43 -15.01 -8.99 -30.94
C CYS A 43 -15.63 -7.60 -31.13
N SER A 44 -15.10 -6.59 -30.42
CA SER A 44 -15.55 -5.20 -30.55
C SER A 44 -14.94 -4.51 -31.77
N PHE A 45 -13.81 -5.06 -32.25
CA PHE A 45 -13.03 -4.59 -33.40
C PHE A 45 -12.33 -3.24 -33.19
N ASP A 46 -12.46 -2.65 -32.00
CA ASP A 46 -11.78 -1.42 -31.62
C ASP A 46 -11.24 -1.42 -30.19
N CYS A 47 -11.15 -2.62 -29.59
CA CYS A 47 -10.74 -2.83 -28.20
C CYS A 47 -11.62 -2.13 -27.15
N ASP A 48 -12.83 -1.72 -27.52
CA ASP A 48 -13.84 -1.27 -26.57
C ASP A 48 -14.62 -2.48 -26.03
N LEU A 49 -14.08 -3.09 -24.97
CA LEU A 49 -14.68 -4.27 -24.35
C LEU A 49 -16.08 -4.00 -23.76
N THR A 50 -16.50 -2.75 -23.60
CA THR A 50 -17.86 -2.43 -23.09
C THR A 50 -18.94 -2.83 -24.09
N LYS A 51 -18.58 -3.02 -25.37
CA LYS A 51 -19.47 -3.48 -26.43
C LYS A 51 -19.65 -5.00 -26.46
N LEU A 52 -18.85 -5.73 -25.70
CA LEU A 52 -18.89 -7.19 -25.66
C LEU A 52 -19.83 -7.65 -24.55
N GLU A 53 -20.73 -8.56 -24.89
CA GLU A 53 -21.59 -9.22 -23.90
C GLU A 53 -20.82 -10.34 -23.20
N ASN A 54 -21.05 -10.50 -21.89
CA ASN A 54 -20.58 -11.64 -21.10
C ASN A 54 -19.08 -11.91 -21.24
N LEU A 55 -18.26 -11.00 -20.72
CA LEU A 55 -16.81 -11.18 -20.63
C LEU A 55 -16.49 -12.37 -19.71
N ASN A 56 -15.53 -13.18 -20.12
CA ASN A 56 -15.00 -14.30 -19.37
C ASN A 56 -14.21 -13.76 -18.17
N GLY A 57 -14.90 -13.61 -17.03
CA GLY A 57 -14.39 -13.01 -15.81
C GLY A 57 -13.24 -13.77 -15.15
N ASN A 58 -12.79 -14.91 -15.67
CA ASN A 58 -11.74 -15.69 -15.03
C ASN A 58 -10.32 -15.09 -15.16
N VAL A 59 -10.14 -14.05 -15.99
CA VAL A 59 -8.82 -13.45 -16.25
C VAL A 59 -8.59 -12.20 -15.41
N CYS A 60 -9.57 -11.31 -15.34
CA CYS A 60 -9.50 -10.03 -14.65
C CYS A 60 -10.85 -9.72 -14.02
N LYS A 61 -10.82 -9.14 -12.82
CA LYS A 61 -12.03 -8.65 -12.14
C LYS A 61 -12.67 -7.52 -12.93
N ASN A 62 -11.84 -6.57 -13.36
CA ASN A 62 -12.25 -5.49 -14.23
C ASN A 62 -11.16 -5.23 -15.27
N PHE A 63 -11.58 -4.89 -16.48
CA PHE A 63 -10.72 -4.31 -17.51
C PHE A 63 -10.94 -2.79 -17.55
N LYS A 64 -9.86 -2.04 -17.59
CA LYS A 64 -9.83 -0.58 -17.67
C LYS A 64 -8.88 -0.15 -18.79
N GLU A 65 -9.14 1.02 -19.37
CA GLU A 65 -8.23 1.68 -20.32
C GLU A 65 -7.74 0.77 -21.47
N CYS A 66 -8.64 -0.06 -22.01
CA CYS A 66 -8.34 -0.90 -23.15
C CYS A 66 -8.08 -0.06 -24.40
N ARG A 67 -7.02 -0.43 -25.13
CA ARG A 67 -6.66 0.25 -26.37
C ARG A 67 -6.09 -0.70 -27.41
N TYR A 68 -6.46 -0.45 -28.65
CA TYR A 68 -5.79 -1.00 -29.81
C TYR A 68 -4.46 -0.28 -30.02
N ILE A 69 -3.36 -1.03 -30.18
CA ILE A 69 -2.05 -0.48 -30.55
C ILE A 69 -1.70 -0.87 -31.98
N THR A 70 -1.75 -2.18 -32.28
CA THR A 70 -1.44 -2.71 -33.61
C THR A 70 -1.98 -4.13 -33.80
N LYS A 71 -1.77 -4.70 -34.99
CA LYS A 71 -2.23 -6.04 -35.42
C LYS A 71 -1.45 -7.20 -34.83
N SER A 72 -0.21 -7.01 -34.38
CA SER A 72 0.59 -8.12 -33.84
C SER A 72 1.60 -7.67 -32.80
N PHE A 73 1.86 -8.56 -31.85
CA PHE A 73 2.79 -8.34 -30.75
C PHE A 73 3.75 -9.53 -30.63
N ASP A 74 5.01 -9.22 -30.34
CA ASP A 74 5.98 -10.19 -29.82
C ASP A 74 6.07 -10.00 -28.31
N ILE A 75 5.69 -11.00 -27.54
CA ILE A 75 5.58 -10.94 -26.09
C ILE A 75 6.68 -11.78 -25.47
N CYS A 76 7.52 -11.18 -24.63
CA CYS A 76 8.52 -11.93 -23.87
C CYS A 76 7.90 -12.52 -22.60
N GLU A 77 7.86 -13.84 -22.53
CA GLU A 77 7.23 -14.56 -21.41
C GLU A 77 7.93 -14.27 -20.07
N PRO A 78 7.16 -14.22 -18.97
CA PRO A 78 7.69 -13.92 -17.65
C PRO A 78 8.58 -15.07 -17.15
N GLU A 79 9.41 -14.79 -16.15
CA GLU A 79 10.18 -15.83 -15.48
C GLU A 79 9.28 -16.71 -14.60
N LYS A 80 9.77 -17.90 -14.24
CA LYS A 80 9.04 -18.78 -13.33
C LYS A 80 8.88 -18.07 -11.98
N ASN A 81 7.64 -18.05 -11.46
CA ASN A 81 7.25 -17.38 -10.22
C ASN A 81 7.35 -15.85 -10.22
N ASP A 82 7.46 -15.23 -11.39
CA ASP A 82 7.45 -13.77 -11.50
C ASP A 82 6.06 -13.17 -11.17
N SER A 83 6.04 -11.97 -10.60
CA SER A 83 4.84 -11.17 -10.42
C SER A 83 4.39 -10.49 -11.72
N ARG A 84 5.22 -10.46 -12.77
CA ARG A 84 4.89 -9.89 -14.09
C ARG A 84 4.11 -10.89 -14.96
N ASN A 85 3.22 -10.40 -15.82
CA ASN A 85 2.55 -11.19 -16.87
C ASN A 85 3.45 -11.40 -18.10
N TYR A 86 4.39 -10.48 -18.34
CA TYR A 86 5.42 -10.55 -19.38
C TYR A 86 6.54 -9.56 -19.03
N GLN A 87 7.76 -9.78 -19.52
CA GLN A 87 8.88 -8.87 -19.23
C GLN A 87 8.77 -7.57 -20.02
N TRP A 88 8.50 -7.73 -21.32
CA TRP A 88 8.30 -6.66 -22.28
C TRP A 88 7.47 -7.20 -23.44
N PHE A 89 6.92 -6.29 -24.25
CA PHE A 89 6.34 -6.66 -25.54
C PHE A 89 6.76 -5.67 -26.62
N LYS A 90 6.79 -6.13 -27.86
CA LYS A 90 7.15 -5.34 -29.02
C LYS A 90 6.00 -5.35 -30.02
N ASP A 91 5.64 -4.16 -30.51
CA ASP A 91 4.60 -4.01 -31.51
C ASP A 91 5.14 -4.27 -32.93
N SER A 92 4.24 -4.47 -33.89
CA SER A 92 4.58 -4.67 -35.30
C SER A 92 5.30 -3.48 -35.96
N ASN A 93 5.25 -2.29 -35.36
CA ASN A 93 5.95 -1.09 -35.84
C ASN A 93 7.40 -1.05 -35.31
N GLY A 94 7.77 -2.00 -34.44
CA GLY A 94 9.08 -2.12 -33.85
C GLY A 94 9.25 -1.39 -32.51
N VAL A 95 8.20 -0.80 -31.96
CA VAL A 95 8.21 -0.13 -30.67
C VAL A 95 8.22 -1.17 -29.56
N VAL A 96 9.19 -1.06 -28.64
CA VAL A 96 9.31 -1.93 -27.46
C VAL A 96 8.74 -1.21 -26.24
N TYR A 97 7.93 -1.94 -25.47
CA TYR A 97 7.29 -1.53 -24.23
C TYR A 97 7.90 -2.32 -23.07
N GLY A 98 8.41 -1.62 -22.06
CA GLY A 98 9.17 -2.21 -20.95
C GLY A 98 10.69 -2.04 -21.11
N PRO A 99 11.49 -2.67 -20.23
CA PRO A 99 12.96 -2.51 -20.19
C PRO A 99 13.68 -3.05 -21.45
N GLY A 100 12.99 -3.85 -22.28
CA GLY A 100 13.55 -4.64 -23.38
C GLY A 100 14.12 -3.90 -24.61
N GLN A 101 14.40 -2.59 -24.56
CA GLN A 101 15.06 -1.94 -25.72
C GLN A 101 16.48 -2.50 -25.98
N ASN A 102 17.16 -3.00 -24.94
CA ASN A 102 18.53 -3.55 -25.02
C ASN A 102 18.69 -4.95 -24.39
N GLU A 103 17.62 -5.56 -23.87
CA GLU A 103 17.68 -6.82 -23.13
C GLU A 103 17.14 -7.99 -23.95
N SER A 104 17.91 -9.10 -24.01
CA SER A 104 17.42 -10.37 -24.56
C SER A 104 16.28 -10.91 -23.71
N CYS A 105 15.24 -11.48 -24.33
CA CYS A 105 14.18 -12.13 -23.57
C CYS A 105 14.77 -13.27 -22.73
N PRO A 106 14.59 -13.29 -21.39
CA PRO A 106 15.13 -14.36 -20.55
C PRO A 106 14.49 -15.72 -20.86
N ASN A 107 13.26 -15.74 -21.39
CA ASN A 107 12.53 -16.94 -21.77
C ASN A 107 12.15 -16.92 -23.26
N THR A 108 10.99 -17.49 -23.60
CA THR A 108 10.50 -17.58 -24.96
C THR A 108 9.79 -16.30 -25.37
N VAL A 109 9.95 -15.92 -26.64
CA VAL A 109 9.13 -14.89 -27.27
C VAL A 109 7.93 -15.55 -27.94
N LYS A 110 6.72 -15.14 -27.54
CA LYS A 110 5.47 -15.57 -28.13
C LYS A 110 4.93 -14.49 -29.06
N SER A 111 4.82 -14.80 -30.34
CA SER A 111 4.22 -13.90 -31.33
C SER A 111 2.72 -14.15 -31.44
N VAL A 112 1.93 -13.08 -31.35
CA VAL A 112 0.48 -13.10 -31.50
C VAL A 112 0.05 -12.10 -32.56
N SER A 113 -1.00 -12.41 -33.31
CA SER A 113 -1.51 -11.55 -34.38
C SER A 113 -3.02 -11.63 -34.51
N SER A 114 -3.65 -10.52 -34.88
CA SER A 114 -5.08 -10.42 -35.13
C SER A 114 -5.56 -11.54 -36.05
N SER A 115 -6.71 -12.11 -35.71
CA SER A 115 -7.26 -13.26 -36.41
C SER A 115 -8.50 -12.86 -37.22
N TYR A 116 -8.56 -13.29 -38.48
CA TYR A 116 -9.71 -13.02 -39.32
C TYR A 116 -10.89 -13.92 -38.92
N GLN A 117 -12.04 -13.31 -38.64
CA GLN A 117 -13.27 -14.01 -38.31
C GLN A 117 -14.22 -14.00 -39.50
N ALA A 118 -14.36 -15.16 -40.15
CA ALA A 118 -15.17 -15.29 -41.37
C ALA A 118 -16.66 -15.03 -41.16
N SER A 119 -17.20 -15.27 -39.95
CA SER A 119 -18.63 -15.07 -39.64
C SER A 119 -19.04 -13.60 -39.58
N THR A 120 -18.13 -12.73 -39.15
CA THR A 120 -18.36 -11.28 -39.03
C THR A 120 -17.67 -10.49 -40.14
N MET A 121 -16.78 -11.12 -40.92
CA MET A 121 -15.98 -10.51 -41.98
C MET A 121 -15.01 -9.42 -41.46
N TYR A 122 -14.67 -9.46 -40.17
CA TYR A 122 -13.75 -8.54 -39.50
C TYR A 122 -12.57 -9.29 -38.85
N PHE A 123 -11.54 -8.56 -38.43
CA PHE A 123 -10.41 -9.09 -37.67
C PHE A 123 -10.65 -8.88 -36.17
N CYS A 124 -10.50 -9.93 -35.38
CA CYS A 124 -10.41 -9.81 -33.92
C CYS A 124 -8.99 -9.40 -33.55
N ASP A 125 -8.87 -8.32 -32.81
CA ASP A 125 -7.59 -7.73 -32.47
C ASP A 125 -7.10 -8.16 -31.08
N TYR A 126 -5.79 -7.97 -30.87
CA TYR A 126 -5.21 -8.04 -29.54
C TYR A 126 -5.21 -6.65 -28.91
N CYS A 127 -5.71 -6.57 -27.68
CA CYS A 127 -5.89 -5.32 -26.95
C CYS A 127 -4.94 -5.25 -25.77
N VAL A 128 -4.38 -4.06 -25.54
CA VAL A 128 -3.65 -3.76 -24.30
C VAL A 128 -4.64 -3.12 -23.34
N CYS A 129 -4.89 -3.76 -22.21
CA CYS A 129 -5.83 -3.29 -21.18
C CYS A 129 -5.14 -3.26 -19.82
N ILE A 130 -5.61 -2.40 -18.92
CA ILE A 130 -5.30 -2.50 -17.50
C ILE A 130 -6.27 -3.51 -16.86
N CYS A 131 -5.71 -4.53 -16.22
CA CYS A 131 -6.42 -5.60 -15.54
C CYS A 131 -6.37 -5.34 -14.04
N GLU A 132 -7.53 -5.29 -13.40
CA GLU A 132 -7.63 -5.43 -11.94
C GLU A 132 -7.77 -6.91 -11.61
N ARG A 133 -6.89 -7.44 -10.76
CA ARG A 133 -6.82 -8.88 -10.49
C ARG A 133 -7.78 -9.28 -9.36
N TYR A 134 -8.31 -10.50 -9.44
CA TYR A 134 -8.93 -11.14 -8.29
C TYR A 134 -7.88 -11.45 -7.22
N PRO A 135 -8.23 -11.45 -5.93
CA PRO A 135 -7.36 -12.05 -4.93
C PRO A 135 -7.19 -13.54 -5.23
N GLU A 136 -6.01 -14.07 -4.95
CA GLU A 136 -5.65 -15.48 -5.13
C GLU A 136 -4.83 -15.93 -3.93
N ASP A 137 -4.87 -17.22 -3.59
CA ASP A 137 -3.99 -17.79 -2.56
C ASP A 137 -2.58 -18.04 -3.11
N LYS A 138 -1.92 -16.95 -3.53
CA LYS A 138 -0.59 -16.95 -4.11
C LYS A 138 0.27 -15.83 -3.54
N PRO A 139 1.55 -16.11 -3.18
CA PRO A 139 2.42 -15.15 -2.51
C PRO A 139 2.79 -13.91 -3.34
N ASN A 140 2.60 -13.96 -4.67
CA ASN A 140 2.84 -12.88 -5.63
C ASN A 140 1.55 -12.23 -6.15
N VAL A 141 0.43 -12.40 -5.44
CA VAL A 141 -0.84 -11.71 -5.70
C VAL A 141 -1.26 -11.02 -4.39
N VAL A 142 -1.20 -9.70 -4.36
CA VAL A 142 -1.51 -8.90 -3.17
C VAL A 142 -2.48 -7.79 -3.57
N THR A 143 -3.76 -8.00 -3.31
CA THR A 143 -4.85 -7.10 -3.75
C THR A 143 -5.57 -6.41 -2.59
N ALA A 144 -5.14 -6.67 -1.34
CA ALA A 144 -5.84 -6.23 -0.13
C ALA A 144 -4.92 -5.57 0.89
N ILE A 145 -5.50 -4.67 1.68
CA ILE A 145 -4.90 -4.05 2.88
C ILE A 145 -5.73 -4.47 4.10
N SER A 146 -5.05 -4.85 5.17
CA SER A 146 -5.65 -5.20 6.45
C SER A 146 -6.17 -3.96 7.18
N PHE A 147 -7.42 -4.05 7.65
CA PHE A 147 -8.07 -3.05 8.51
C PHE A 147 -8.11 -3.48 9.97
N ARG A 148 -7.36 -4.54 10.33
CA ARG A 148 -7.27 -5.09 11.68
C ARG A 148 -6.55 -4.11 12.60
N ASP A 149 -7.10 -3.92 13.79
CA ASP A 149 -6.57 -2.98 14.77
C ASP A 149 -5.23 -3.47 15.37
N GLN A 150 -4.18 -2.67 15.24
CA GLN A 150 -2.91 -2.90 15.92
C GLN A 150 -2.83 -2.02 17.17
N ILE A 151 -3.13 -2.59 18.34
CA ILE A 151 -3.17 -1.86 19.62
C ILE A 151 -2.06 -2.32 20.59
N SER A 152 -1.45 -1.40 21.32
CA SER A 152 -0.47 -1.71 22.38
C SER A 152 -1.15 -2.22 23.64
N ASN A 153 -0.41 -2.94 24.49
CA ASN A 153 -0.91 -3.37 25.79
C ASN A 153 -0.87 -2.24 26.83
N ILE A 154 -1.92 -1.41 26.82
CA ILE A 154 -2.05 -0.27 27.74
C ILE A 154 -2.08 -0.67 29.23
N LYS A 155 -2.54 -1.90 29.55
CA LYS A 155 -2.59 -2.40 30.94
C LYS A 155 -1.19 -2.62 31.51
N GLU A 156 -0.21 -2.86 30.65
CA GLU A 156 1.20 -3.01 30.99
C GLU A 156 1.99 -1.70 30.80
N ASN A 157 1.31 -0.56 30.71
CA ASN A 157 1.90 0.75 30.46
C ASN A 157 2.69 0.83 29.13
N LYS A 158 2.25 0.09 28.11
CA LYS A 158 2.91 0.08 26.79
C LYS A 158 2.22 0.99 25.78
N VAL A 159 3.05 1.68 25.01
CA VAL A 159 2.69 2.65 23.97
C VAL A 159 3.34 2.26 22.64
N VAL A 160 2.86 2.86 21.55
CA VAL A 160 3.49 2.68 20.24
C VAL A 160 4.80 3.47 20.20
N VAL A 161 5.88 2.82 19.79
CA VAL A 161 7.24 3.40 19.65
C VAL A 161 7.81 3.26 18.24
N GLY A 162 7.08 2.58 17.35
CA GLY A 162 7.47 2.40 15.96
C GLY A 162 6.35 1.77 15.15
N VAL A 163 6.40 1.98 13.84
CA VAL A 163 5.43 1.44 12.87
C VAL A 163 6.13 1.00 11.59
N ARG A 164 5.55 0.03 10.88
CA ARG A 164 6.05 -0.38 9.56
C ARG A 164 4.95 -0.98 8.70
N PHE A 165 5.16 -0.95 7.39
CA PHE A 165 4.41 -1.79 6.46
C PHE A 165 5.01 -3.19 6.42
N ILE A 166 4.15 -4.20 6.29
CA ILE A 166 4.58 -5.58 6.13
C ILE A 166 3.60 -6.36 5.26
N LYS A 167 4.12 -7.08 4.26
CA LYS A 167 3.35 -8.08 3.53
C LYS A 167 3.31 -9.38 4.35
N LYS A 168 2.10 -9.89 4.61
CA LYS A 168 1.88 -11.20 5.22
C LYS A 168 0.55 -11.76 4.72
N ASP A 169 0.51 -13.05 4.40
CA ASP A 169 -0.72 -13.77 4.02
C ASP A 169 -1.48 -13.08 2.86
N ASN A 170 -0.74 -12.74 1.80
CA ASN A 170 -1.25 -12.10 0.57
C ASN A 170 -1.99 -10.77 0.81
N MET A 171 -1.64 -10.07 1.88
CA MET A 171 -2.23 -8.80 2.29
C MET A 171 -1.16 -7.84 2.82
N MET A 172 -1.37 -6.54 2.62
CA MET A 172 -0.55 -5.49 3.23
C MET A 172 -1.06 -5.15 4.63
N HIS A 173 -0.17 -5.08 5.61
CA HIS A 173 -0.51 -4.75 7.00
C HIS A 173 0.27 -3.54 7.49
N VAL A 174 -0.34 -2.78 8.39
CA VAL A 174 0.42 -2.00 9.37
C VAL A 174 0.81 -2.92 10.52
N GLN A 175 2.03 -2.79 11.02
CA GLN A 175 2.48 -3.45 12.24
C GLN A 175 3.07 -2.40 13.17
N ILE A 176 2.75 -2.51 14.47
CA ILE A 176 3.27 -1.60 15.49
C ILE A 176 4.39 -2.28 16.30
N LYS A 177 5.32 -1.46 16.78
CA LYS A 177 6.25 -1.81 17.84
C LYS A 177 5.76 -1.18 19.12
N GLU A 178 5.58 -1.98 20.17
CA GLU A 178 5.20 -1.48 21.49
C GLU A 178 6.38 -1.44 22.44
N GLY A 179 6.42 -0.44 23.32
CA GLY A 179 7.43 -0.27 24.36
C GLY A 179 6.82 0.36 25.61
N LYS A 180 7.47 0.21 26.76
CA LYS A 180 7.00 0.79 28.02
C LYS A 180 7.21 2.31 28.04
N LEU A 181 6.20 3.06 28.49
CA LEU A 181 6.23 4.53 28.56
C LEU A 181 7.20 5.07 29.63
N ASP A 182 7.43 4.31 30.69
CA ASP A 182 8.27 4.66 31.84
C ASP A 182 9.71 4.12 31.74
N ALA A 183 10.04 3.35 30.71
CA ALA A 183 11.38 2.82 30.51
C ALA A 183 12.32 3.88 29.91
N ASN A 184 13.60 3.83 30.27
CA ASN A 184 14.63 4.49 29.48
C ASN A 184 14.76 3.73 28.15
N LEU A 185 14.22 4.33 27.10
CA LEU A 185 14.06 3.72 25.77
C LEU A 185 15.38 3.55 24.99
N GLU A 186 16.52 3.73 25.64
CA GLU A 186 17.88 3.55 25.11
C GLU A 186 18.32 2.07 25.07
N ASP A 187 17.69 1.19 25.86
CA ASP A 187 18.03 -0.24 25.89
C ASP A 187 17.30 -1.04 24.80
N GLU A 188 18.06 -1.74 23.95
CA GLU A 188 17.56 -2.43 22.75
C GLU A 188 16.50 -3.52 23.00
N GLY A 189 16.39 -4.04 24.24
CA GLY A 189 15.48 -5.13 24.62
C GLY A 189 14.07 -4.74 25.09
N PHE A 190 13.71 -3.46 25.20
CA PHE A 190 12.47 -3.02 25.87
C PHE A 190 11.24 -2.85 24.95
N SER A 191 11.40 -3.06 23.65
CA SER A 191 10.34 -2.84 22.66
C SER A 191 10.23 -4.01 21.71
N VAL A 192 9.02 -4.47 21.43
CA VAL A 192 8.77 -5.68 20.63
C VAL A 192 7.75 -5.35 19.52
N TRP A 193 7.98 -5.88 18.32
CA TRP A 193 7.00 -5.83 17.24
C TRP A 193 5.82 -6.72 17.60
N LYS A 194 4.61 -6.18 17.53
CA LYS A 194 3.42 -6.95 17.84
C LYS A 194 3.17 -7.99 16.76
N GLU A 195 3.05 -9.25 17.13
CA GLU A 195 2.77 -10.33 16.18
C GLU A 195 1.42 -10.10 15.48
N LEU A 196 1.41 -10.37 14.17
CA LEU A 196 0.20 -10.29 13.36
C LEU A 196 -0.56 -11.61 13.43
N GLU A 197 -1.88 -11.52 13.39
CA GLU A 197 -2.77 -12.67 13.19
C GLU A 197 -2.42 -13.39 11.87
N ASN A 198 -2.84 -14.65 11.74
CA ASN A 198 -2.64 -15.44 10.52
C ASN A 198 -3.93 -15.40 9.70
N PHE A 199 -3.78 -15.18 8.41
CA PHE A 199 -4.89 -15.13 7.46
C PHE A 199 -4.66 -16.10 6.31
N TYR A 200 -5.72 -16.39 5.56
CA TYR A 200 -5.62 -16.99 4.24
C TYR A 200 -6.81 -16.54 3.39
N TYR A 201 -6.69 -16.70 2.07
CA TYR A 201 -7.76 -16.40 1.13
C TYR A 201 -8.45 -17.68 0.69
N ASP A 202 -9.77 -17.75 0.82
CA ASP A 202 -10.58 -18.83 0.26
C ASP A 202 -11.08 -18.39 -1.13
N GLU A 203 -10.47 -18.95 -2.19
CA GLU A 203 -10.84 -18.65 -3.57
C GLU A 203 -12.25 -19.14 -3.95
N TYR A 204 -12.80 -20.13 -3.24
CA TYR A 204 -14.15 -20.65 -3.51
C TYR A 204 -15.21 -19.74 -2.89
N LEU A 205 -14.95 -19.21 -1.69
CA LEU A 205 -15.85 -18.29 -0.99
C LEU A 205 -15.61 -16.81 -1.37
N ASP A 206 -14.55 -16.52 -2.12
CA ASP A 206 -14.11 -15.16 -2.49
C ASP A 206 -13.93 -14.27 -1.24
N GLN A 207 -13.29 -14.83 -0.19
CA GLN A 207 -13.25 -14.21 1.13
C GLN A 207 -11.97 -14.56 1.90
N TYR A 208 -11.45 -13.59 2.66
CA TYR A 208 -10.37 -13.84 3.63
C TYR A 208 -10.90 -14.45 4.93
N HIS A 209 -10.10 -15.32 5.52
CA HIS A 209 -10.35 -15.95 6.81
C HIS A 209 -9.19 -15.66 7.77
N VAL A 210 -9.47 -15.64 9.08
CA VAL A 210 -8.48 -15.50 10.15
C VAL A 210 -8.43 -16.74 11.00
N ILE A 211 -7.23 -17.11 11.44
CA ILE A 211 -7.00 -18.22 12.37
C ILE A 211 -6.49 -17.66 13.69
N VAL A 212 -7.31 -17.72 14.74
CA VAL A 212 -6.95 -17.30 16.10
C VAL A 212 -7.10 -18.48 17.05
N ASN A 213 -6.00 -18.91 17.68
CA ASN A 213 -5.99 -20.05 18.61
C ASN A 213 -6.63 -21.32 18.03
N SER A 214 -6.33 -21.61 16.76
CA SER A 214 -6.90 -22.74 16.00
C SER A 214 -8.41 -22.67 15.75
N ILE A 215 -9.04 -21.51 15.95
CA ILE A 215 -10.42 -21.23 15.57
C ILE A 215 -10.40 -20.36 14.33
N GLU A 216 -11.12 -20.82 13.31
CA GLU A 216 -11.29 -20.10 12.06
C GLU A 216 -12.47 -19.13 12.14
N GLY A 217 -12.30 -17.94 11.57
CA GLY A 217 -13.37 -16.96 11.42
C GLY A 217 -13.31 -16.26 10.07
N SER A 218 -14.47 -16.07 9.44
CA SER A 218 -14.59 -15.30 8.20
C SER A 218 -14.36 -13.81 8.44
N LEU A 219 -13.61 -13.15 7.55
CA LEU A 219 -13.37 -11.73 7.59
C LEU A 219 -14.31 -10.96 6.66
N SER A 220 -14.73 -9.78 7.08
CA SER A 220 -15.67 -8.95 6.32
C SER A 220 -14.95 -7.82 5.57
N LEU A 221 -15.17 -7.73 4.25
CA LEU A 221 -14.69 -6.59 3.43
C LEU A 221 -15.16 -5.26 4.04
N GLY A 222 -14.33 -4.23 4.06
CA GLY A 222 -14.57 -2.92 4.68
C GLY A 222 -14.49 -2.89 6.22
N LEU A 223 -14.63 -4.03 6.88
CA LEU A 223 -14.49 -4.14 8.34
C LEU A 223 -13.11 -4.70 8.74
N ASP A 224 -12.65 -5.76 8.10
CA ASP A 224 -11.42 -6.47 8.46
C ASP A 224 -10.30 -6.27 7.43
N TYR A 225 -10.66 -6.07 6.17
CA TYR A 225 -9.75 -5.79 5.06
C TYR A 225 -10.43 -4.93 4.00
N GLY A 226 -9.65 -4.33 3.10
CA GLY A 226 -10.15 -3.56 1.97
C GLY A 226 -9.32 -3.77 0.70
N HIS A 227 -9.94 -3.54 -0.45
CA HIS A 227 -9.26 -3.48 -1.75
C HIS A 227 -9.02 -2.01 -2.09
N PRO A 228 -7.79 -1.51 -1.98
CA PRO A 228 -7.54 -0.07 -2.06
C PRO A 228 -7.61 0.44 -3.50
N GLU A 229 -8.34 1.53 -3.73
CA GLU A 229 -8.24 2.30 -4.99
C GLU A 229 -7.17 3.39 -4.89
N SER A 230 -7.03 3.97 -3.70
CA SER A 230 -6.09 5.04 -3.40
C SER A 230 -5.76 5.05 -1.91
N MET A 231 -4.70 5.77 -1.53
CA MET A 231 -4.34 6.02 -0.13
C MET A 231 -4.32 7.53 0.15
N ASN A 232 -4.97 7.93 1.24
CA ASN A 232 -4.92 9.29 1.75
C ASN A 232 -3.56 9.55 2.42
N ILE A 233 -3.06 10.76 2.20
CA ILE A 233 -1.79 11.26 2.73
C ILE A 233 -2.14 12.31 3.78
N ASP A 234 -1.98 11.97 5.04
CA ASP A 234 -2.27 12.84 6.18
C ASP A 234 -1.30 12.60 7.32
N ASP A 235 -1.14 13.62 8.15
CA ASP A 235 -0.49 13.52 9.45
C ASP A 235 -1.54 13.53 10.55
N LEU A 236 -1.46 12.56 11.47
CA LEU A 236 -2.30 12.51 12.66
C LEU A 236 -1.43 12.75 13.88
N ILE A 237 -1.77 13.77 14.65
CA ILE A 237 -1.09 14.18 15.87
C ILE A 237 -2.07 13.98 17.03
N ALA A 238 -1.63 13.31 18.09
CA ALA A 238 -2.40 13.12 19.31
C ALA A 238 -2.62 14.48 20.01
N PRO A 239 -3.79 14.74 20.61
CA PRO A 239 -3.99 15.93 21.42
C PRO A 239 -3.05 15.95 22.63
N THR A 240 -2.79 17.14 23.18
CA THR A 240 -2.00 17.30 24.41
C THR A 240 -2.54 16.41 25.54
N GLY A 241 -1.65 15.68 26.21
CA GLY A 241 -2.00 14.74 27.28
C GLY A 241 -2.41 13.34 26.80
N PHE A 242 -2.31 13.08 25.49
CA PHE A 242 -2.55 11.77 24.90
C PHE A 242 -1.28 11.22 24.23
N VAL A 243 -1.18 9.89 24.20
CA VAL A 243 -0.11 9.15 23.52
C VAL A 243 -0.71 8.10 22.60
N ILE A 244 -0.01 7.75 21.52
CA ILE A 244 -0.48 6.74 20.58
C ILE A 244 -0.37 5.34 21.20
N THR A 245 -1.50 4.64 21.21
CA THR A 245 -1.65 3.25 21.70
C THR A 245 -2.22 2.31 20.65
N GLY A 246 -2.38 2.76 19.40
CA GLY A 246 -2.72 1.87 18.31
C GLY A 246 -2.82 2.55 16.97
N VAL A 247 -2.86 1.73 15.93
CA VAL A 247 -2.88 2.14 14.52
C VAL A 247 -3.76 1.19 13.75
N ARG A 248 -4.51 1.70 12.77
CA ARG A 248 -5.26 0.87 11.81
C ARG A 248 -5.45 1.62 10.50
N PHE A 249 -5.86 0.87 9.48
CA PHE A 249 -6.38 1.41 8.23
C PHE A 249 -7.89 1.23 8.15
N ARG A 250 -8.57 2.16 7.45
CA ARG A 250 -10.00 2.10 7.13
C ARG A 250 -10.26 2.76 5.79
N TYR A 251 -11.44 2.52 5.23
CA TYR A 251 -11.92 3.41 4.17
C TYR A 251 -12.22 4.80 4.74
N ALA A 252 -11.88 5.81 3.95
CA ALA A 252 -11.98 7.20 4.35
C ALA A 252 -13.44 7.63 4.54
N GLY A 253 -13.70 8.37 5.62
CA GLY A 253 -15.02 8.90 5.93
C GLY A 253 -16.04 7.87 6.44
N ASP A 254 -15.62 6.65 6.75
CA ASP A 254 -16.47 5.64 7.36
C ASP A 254 -16.65 5.87 8.87
N SER A 255 -17.68 5.25 9.46
CA SER A 255 -17.91 5.28 10.91
C SER A 255 -16.85 4.47 11.66
N PHE A 256 -16.40 4.98 12.81
CA PHE A 256 -15.44 4.27 13.65
C PHE A 256 -15.99 2.99 14.28
N ASP A 257 -17.27 3.03 14.66
CA ASP A 257 -17.92 1.97 15.46
C ASP A 257 -18.78 1.03 14.62
N SER A 258 -19.24 1.48 13.45
CA SER A 258 -20.11 0.72 12.57
C SER A 258 -19.77 0.98 11.10
N PRO A 259 -18.62 0.47 10.62
CA PRO A 259 -18.16 0.73 9.27
C PRO A 259 -19.02 0.00 8.23
N HIS A 260 -19.43 0.74 7.19
CA HIS A 260 -20.28 0.23 6.12
C HIS A 260 -19.68 0.43 4.73
N VAL A 261 -18.64 1.25 4.59
CA VAL A 261 -18.00 1.52 3.31
C VAL A 261 -17.20 0.29 2.88
N LYS A 262 -17.30 -0.07 1.59
CA LYS A 262 -16.64 -1.26 1.01
C LYS A 262 -15.63 -0.94 -0.09
N PHE A 263 -15.52 0.32 -0.49
CA PHE A 263 -14.66 0.79 -1.59
C PHE A 263 -14.19 2.24 -1.33
N GLY A 264 -13.14 2.66 -2.03
CA GLY A 264 -12.64 4.03 -2.02
C GLY A 264 -11.23 4.17 -1.44
N ALA A 265 -10.89 5.40 -1.02
CA ALA A 265 -9.58 5.72 -0.47
C ALA A 265 -9.39 5.09 0.91
N VAL A 266 -8.21 4.52 1.16
CA VAL A 266 -7.80 4.05 2.48
C VAL A 266 -7.15 5.20 3.25
N GLU A 267 -7.51 5.36 4.52
CA GLU A 267 -6.91 6.32 5.44
C GLU A 267 -6.28 5.63 6.66
N LEU A 268 -5.23 6.27 7.17
CA LEU A 268 -4.66 5.95 8.47
C LEU A 268 -5.59 6.44 9.59
N GLN A 269 -5.72 5.65 10.65
CA GLN A 269 -6.34 6.07 11.91
C GLN A 269 -5.43 5.70 13.07
N ILE A 270 -5.35 6.57 14.08
CA ILE A 270 -4.56 6.33 15.30
C ILE A 270 -5.48 6.19 16.50
N ARG A 271 -5.14 5.28 17.41
CA ARG A 271 -5.78 5.17 18.72
C ARG A 271 -4.92 5.91 19.72
N VAL A 272 -5.55 6.78 20.50
CA VAL A 272 -4.87 7.58 21.50
C VAL A 272 -5.41 7.27 22.88
N SER A 273 -4.55 7.29 23.89
CA SER A 273 -4.92 7.11 25.29
C SER A 273 -4.36 8.23 26.16
N ALA A 274 -5.18 8.73 27.08
CA ALA A 274 -4.74 9.71 28.08
C ALA A 274 -3.65 9.11 28.98
N PHE A 275 -2.62 9.90 29.27
CA PHE A 275 -1.52 9.52 30.15
C PHE A 275 -1.12 10.67 31.08
N ASP A 276 -0.56 10.31 32.23
CA ASP A 276 0.08 11.25 33.12
C ASP A 276 1.51 11.54 32.62
N VAL A 277 1.73 12.77 32.22
CA VAL A 277 3.00 13.24 31.65
C VAL A 277 4.13 13.19 32.67
N ILE A 278 3.83 13.47 33.94
CA ILE A 278 4.81 13.52 35.03
C ILE A 278 5.17 12.10 35.47
N GLU A 279 4.17 11.26 35.70
CA GLU A 279 4.38 9.88 36.12
C GLU A 279 4.81 8.95 34.98
N LYS A 280 4.69 9.40 33.72
CA LYS A 280 4.90 8.59 32.50
C LYS A 280 4.07 7.30 32.53
N LYS A 281 2.81 7.44 32.93
CA LYS A 281 1.89 6.30 33.07
C LYS A 281 0.58 6.56 32.36
N ILE A 282 0.11 5.55 31.63
CA ILE A 282 -1.25 5.53 31.12
C ILE A 282 -2.20 5.57 32.33
N SER A 283 -3.22 6.43 32.27
CA SER A 283 -4.19 6.55 33.36
C SER A 283 -4.89 5.20 33.62
N LYS A 284 -5.27 4.92 34.87
CA LYS A 284 -5.90 3.62 35.25
C LYS A 284 -7.20 3.34 34.49
N ASP A 285 -7.94 4.40 34.16
CA ASP A 285 -9.11 4.40 33.28
C ASP A 285 -8.89 5.46 32.20
N PRO A 286 -8.07 5.14 31.17
CA PRO A 286 -7.62 6.13 30.23
C PRO A 286 -8.75 6.42 29.25
N GLN A 287 -9.09 7.70 29.10
CA GLN A 287 -9.89 8.14 27.96
C GLN A 287 -9.17 7.68 26.69
N THR A 288 -9.80 6.78 25.95
CA THR A 288 -9.19 6.12 24.82
C THR A 288 -10.15 6.09 23.65
N HIS A 289 -9.70 6.58 22.50
CA HIS A 289 -10.53 6.70 21.31
C HIS A 289 -9.67 6.69 20.04
N TRP A 290 -10.32 6.43 18.91
CA TRP A 290 -9.72 6.55 17.59
C TRP A 290 -9.82 7.98 17.08
N ILE A 291 -8.80 8.42 16.35
CA ILE A 291 -8.73 9.69 15.64
C ILE A 291 -8.45 9.38 14.17
N SER A 292 -9.18 10.07 13.29
CA SER A 292 -9.00 10.05 11.84
C SER A 292 -8.65 11.44 11.32
N PRO A 293 -8.20 11.56 10.06
CA PRO A 293 -8.00 12.85 9.44
C PRO A 293 -9.30 13.66 9.47
N LYS A 294 -9.18 14.98 9.66
CA LYS A 294 -10.34 15.87 9.59
C LYS A 294 -11.02 15.67 8.24
N LYS A 295 -12.35 15.58 8.24
CA LYS A 295 -13.14 15.49 7.02
C LYS A 295 -12.81 16.69 6.12
N GLN A 296 -12.34 16.40 4.92
CA GLN A 296 -12.09 17.38 3.87
C GLN A 296 -13.07 17.13 2.73
N ASP A 297 -13.78 18.17 2.30
CA ASP A 297 -14.77 18.04 1.22
C ASP A 297 -14.12 17.73 -0.14
N LYS A 298 -12.85 18.13 -0.32
CA LYS A 298 -12.03 17.83 -1.49
C LYS A 298 -10.58 17.62 -1.08
N ARG A 299 -9.99 16.53 -1.57
CA ARG A 299 -8.55 16.24 -1.45
C ARG A 299 -7.92 16.37 -2.84
N ASP A 300 -6.70 16.87 -2.89
CA ASP A 300 -5.95 16.97 -4.14
C ASP A 300 -5.26 15.64 -4.46
N GLU A 301 -5.37 15.21 -5.72
CA GLU A 301 -4.67 14.01 -6.18
C GLU A 301 -3.19 14.33 -6.42
N LEU A 302 -2.31 13.57 -5.78
CA LEU A 302 -0.90 13.49 -6.16
C LEU A 302 -0.79 12.59 -7.40
N LYS A 303 -0.78 13.22 -8.57
CA LYS A 303 -0.74 12.51 -9.86
C LYS A 303 0.67 12.01 -10.17
N LEU A 304 0.79 10.70 -10.38
CA LEU A 304 2.00 10.07 -10.86
C LEU A 304 2.01 10.10 -12.40
N HIS A 305 2.86 10.95 -12.99
CA HIS A 305 2.97 11.09 -14.44
C HIS A 305 4.00 10.12 -15.02
N GLU A 306 3.54 9.22 -15.90
CA GLU A 306 4.38 8.19 -16.55
C GLU A 306 5.25 7.41 -15.53
N PRO A 307 4.68 6.83 -14.46
CA PRO A 307 5.49 6.26 -13.38
C PRO A 307 6.18 4.96 -13.81
N ASP A 308 7.49 4.89 -13.72
CA ASP A 308 8.24 3.63 -13.82
C ASP A 308 8.25 2.88 -12.48
N ASN A 309 8.77 1.66 -12.49
CA ASN A 309 9.08 0.90 -11.29
C ASN A 309 9.97 1.74 -10.33
N PRO A 310 9.54 1.99 -9.07
CA PRO A 310 10.24 2.85 -8.13
C PRO A 310 11.68 2.43 -7.82
N THR A 311 12.03 1.15 -8.01
CA THR A 311 13.38 0.62 -7.71
C THR A 311 14.45 1.09 -8.69
N LYS A 312 14.05 1.59 -9.87
CA LYS A 312 14.96 2.15 -10.88
C LYS A 312 15.35 3.60 -10.60
N SER A 313 14.61 4.30 -9.73
CA SER A 313 14.90 5.69 -9.38
C SER A 313 15.97 5.77 -8.29
N ILE A 314 16.99 6.60 -8.52
CA ILE A 314 18.01 6.92 -7.51
C ILE A 314 17.48 8.00 -6.55
N GLU A 315 16.66 8.92 -7.06
CA GLU A 315 16.06 9.99 -6.27
C GLU A 315 14.78 9.52 -5.58
N ASN A 316 14.60 9.92 -4.32
CA ASN A 316 13.45 9.56 -3.50
C ASN A 316 13.12 10.66 -2.50
N ASN A 317 12.63 11.80 -3.01
CA ASN A 317 12.33 12.98 -2.21
C ASN A 317 10.86 13.01 -1.81
N ILE A 318 10.54 13.55 -0.63
CA ILE A 318 9.15 13.78 -0.23
C ILE A 318 8.55 14.84 -1.17
N ASP A 319 7.54 14.44 -1.94
CA ASP A 319 6.82 15.27 -2.91
C ASP A 319 5.34 15.48 -2.54
N SER A 320 4.88 14.76 -1.53
CA SER A 320 3.52 14.85 -0.99
C SER A 320 3.35 15.88 0.12
N LYS A 321 2.09 16.24 0.36
CA LYS A 321 1.62 17.12 1.44
C LYS A 321 0.37 16.52 2.10
N PRO A 322 0.13 16.79 3.40
CA PRO A 322 -1.11 16.38 4.05
C PRO A 322 -2.36 16.91 3.34
N GLY A 323 -3.45 16.15 3.37
CA GLY A 323 -4.70 16.48 2.64
C GLY A 323 -4.71 16.03 1.18
N GLN A 324 -3.67 15.33 0.71
CA GLN A 324 -3.65 14.72 -0.62
C GLN A 324 -4.09 13.26 -0.58
N PHE A 325 -4.26 12.67 -1.76
CA PHE A 325 -4.34 11.22 -1.93
C PHE A 325 -3.53 10.80 -3.17
N VAL A 326 -3.08 9.55 -3.21
CA VAL A 326 -2.44 8.94 -4.38
C VAL A 326 -3.20 7.69 -4.79
N ARG A 327 -3.46 7.54 -6.09
CA ARG A 327 -4.11 6.34 -6.63
C ARG A 327 -3.11 5.22 -6.83
N PHE A 328 -3.56 4.00 -6.59
CA PHE A 328 -2.85 2.83 -7.08
C PHE A 328 -3.16 2.64 -8.56
N GLN A 329 -2.13 2.51 -9.38
CA GLN A 329 -2.25 2.37 -10.83
C GLN A 329 -1.11 1.50 -11.38
N ALA A 330 -1.28 1.01 -12.61
CA ALA A 330 -0.20 0.33 -13.30
C ALA A 330 0.92 1.33 -13.63
N SER A 331 2.15 0.83 -13.67
CA SER A 331 3.31 1.56 -14.17
C SER A 331 3.14 1.93 -15.66
N ASP A 332 3.99 2.84 -16.14
CA ASP A 332 3.95 3.30 -17.51
C ASP A 332 4.22 2.15 -18.49
N LEU A 333 3.40 2.08 -19.54
CA LEU A 333 3.50 1.05 -20.56
C LEU A 333 4.84 1.09 -21.31
N LYS A 334 5.37 2.28 -21.61
CA LYS A 334 6.63 2.37 -22.35
C LYS A 334 7.83 1.98 -21.48
N LYS A 335 7.83 2.37 -20.21
CA LYS A 335 8.96 2.16 -19.30
C LYS A 335 9.00 0.77 -18.67
N ASP A 336 7.83 0.23 -18.33
CA ASP A 336 7.71 -1.01 -17.55
C ASP A 336 6.65 -1.97 -18.07
N ALA A 337 6.11 -1.72 -19.27
CA ALA A 337 5.05 -2.52 -19.86
C ALA A 337 3.82 -2.65 -18.95
N GLY A 338 3.61 -1.69 -18.02
CA GLY A 338 2.52 -1.69 -17.06
C GLY A 338 2.52 -2.86 -16.08
N GLN A 339 3.69 -3.42 -15.76
CA GLN A 339 3.79 -4.66 -14.97
C GLN A 339 3.96 -4.45 -13.47
N SER A 340 4.06 -3.21 -12.98
CA SER A 340 4.10 -2.92 -11.54
C SER A 340 2.87 -2.12 -11.10
N THR A 341 2.32 -2.44 -9.94
CA THR A 341 1.33 -1.60 -9.25
C THR A 341 2.06 -0.57 -8.40
N VAL A 342 1.89 0.71 -8.73
CA VAL A 342 2.55 1.84 -8.04
C VAL A 342 1.52 2.72 -7.33
N PRO A 343 1.89 3.40 -6.23
CA PRO A 343 3.20 3.41 -5.56
C PRO A 343 3.49 2.12 -4.78
N PHE A 344 4.77 1.89 -4.46
CA PHE A 344 5.19 0.81 -3.55
C PHE A 344 5.04 1.23 -2.08
N PHE A 345 5.13 0.28 -1.16
CA PHE A 345 5.17 0.52 0.29
C PHE A 345 6.62 0.40 0.77
N ASP A 346 7.10 1.40 1.51
CA ASP A 346 8.40 1.35 2.17
C ASP A 346 8.36 0.34 3.33
N ALA A 347 9.15 -0.72 3.24
CA ALA A 347 9.20 -1.77 4.27
C ALA A 347 10.09 -1.39 5.46
N LEU A 348 10.83 -0.28 5.36
CA LEU A 348 11.70 0.17 6.43
C LEU A 348 10.87 0.60 7.65
N PRO A 349 11.24 0.13 8.86
CA PRO A 349 10.57 0.60 10.07
C PRO A 349 10.74 2.10 10.28
N ALA A 350 9.63 2.78 10.56
CA ALA A 350 9.64 4.13 11.09
C ALA A 350 9.66 4.05 12.62
N GLU A 351 10.84 4.17 13.20
CA GLU A 351 11.09 4.20 14.64
C GLU A 351 12.20 5.20 14.98
N GLY A 352 12.16 5.78 16.18
CA GLY A 352 13.18 6.70 16.67
C GLY A 352 14.47 6.00 17.10
N THR A 353 15.61 6.69 16.96
CA THR A 353 16.87 6.31 17.61
C THR A 353 17.44 7.53 18.35
N PRO A 354 17.36 7.61 19.70
CA PRO A 354 16.78 6.62 20.61
C PRO A 354 15.27 6.45 20.41
N LYS A 355 14.72 5.31 20.87
CA LYS A 355 13.28 5.05 20.74
C LYS A 355 12.51 6.06 21.59
N PHE A 356 11.32 6.45 21.15
CA PHE A 356 10.45 7.37 21.86
C PHE A 356 8.98 6.98 21.69
N PRO A 357 8.09 7.33 22.65
CA PRO A 357 6.66 7.22 22.46
C PRO A 357 6.23 8.11 21.29
N LEU A 358 5.35 7.61 20.43
CA LEU A 358 4.85 8.40 19.31
C LEU A 358 3.70 9.31 19.77
N GLU A 359 3.80 10.59 19.42
CA GLU A 359 2.70 11.55 19.49
C GLU A 359 1.93 11.61 18.17
N GLY A 360 2.61 11.35 17.06
CA GLY A 360 2.00 11.40 15.74
C GLY A 360 2.47 10.31 14.81
N ILE A 361 1.60 9.97 13.85
CA ILE A 361 1.93 9.12 12.70
C ILE A 361 1.27 9.74 11.47
N GLY A 362 2.00 9.79 10.37
CA GLY A 362 1.48 10.18 9.06
C GLY A 362 1.89 9.21 7.97
N ILE A 363 1.23 9.34 6.83
CA ILE A 363 1.64 8.70 5.57
C ILE A 363 2.19 9.80 4.66
N ILE A 364 3.33 9.52 4.04
CA ILE A 364 3.93 10.35 3.01
C ILE A 364 4.14 9.53 1.75
N HIS A 365 4.04 10.18 0.60
CA HIS A 365 4.66 9.69 -0.62
C HIS A 365 6.02 10.38 -0.82
N LYS A 366 7.00 9.58 -1.26
CA LYS A 366 8.33 10.01 -1.66
C LYS A 366 8.68 9.42 -3.02
N GLY A 367 9.26 10.21 -3.90
CA GLY A 367 9.54 9.81 -5.27
C GLY A 367 10.30 10.89 -6.06
N SER A 368 10.22 10.77 -7.37
CA SER A 368 10.82 11.68 -8.33
C SER A 368 9.99 11.67 -9.63
N LYS A 369 10.21 12.65 -10.50
CA LYS A 369 9.46 12.75 -11.75
C LYS A 369 9.64 11.49 -12.61
N GLY A 370 8.53 10.84 -12.96
CA GLY A 370 8.55 9.64 -13.80
C GLY A 370 8.87 8.35 -13.05
N SER A 371 8.95 8.38 -11.72
CA SER A 371 9.01 7.22 -10.83
C SER A 371 7.63 7.00 -10.19
N GLY A 372 7.27 5.75 -9.90
CA GLY A 372 6.06 5.41 -9.14
C GLY A 372 6.14 5.72 -7.65
N GLY A 373 7.35 5.96 -7.11
CA GLY A 373 7.58 6.32 -5.71
C GLY A 373 7.16 5.29 -4.65
N TYR A 374 7.23 5.70 -3.40
CA TYR A 374 6.97 4.89 -2.21
C TYR A 374 6.06 5.62 -1.23
N LEU A 375 5.08 4.90 -0.69
CA LEU A 375 4.35 5.24 0.52
C LEU A 375 5.18 4.85 1.74
N ALA A 376 5.46 5.82 2.61
CA ALA A 376 6.23 5.59 3.83
C ALA A 376 5.52 6.19 5.04
N PHE A 377 5.79 5.61 6.22
CA PHE A 377 5.38 6.21 7.47
C PHE A 377 6.27 7.41 7.82
N ARG A 378 5.64 8.47 8.31
CA ARG A 378 6.29 9.55 9.04
C ARG A 378 5.87 9.48 10.51
N ILE A 379 6.81 9.63 11.42
CA ILE A 379 6.53 9.58 12.87
C ILE A 379 6.91 10.89 13.55
N PHE A 380 6.25 11.17 14.65
CA PHE A 380 6.47 12.37 15.46
C PHE A 380 6.72 11.97 16.90
N ASP A 381 7.77 12.53 17.49
CA ASP A 381 8.16 12.33 18.87
C ASP A 381 7.22 13.04 19.82
N LEU A 382 6.97 12.40 20.96
CA LEU A 382 6.15 12.98 22.02
C LEU A 382 6.85 14.18 22.67
N ASP A 383 6.27 15.35 22.49
CA ASP A 383 6.77 16.60 23.05
C ASP A 383 6.38 16.76 24.52
N PHE A 384 7.32 16.48 25.41
CA PHE A 384 7.14 16.69 26.86
C PHE A 384 7.23 18.17 27.27
N SER A 385 7.73 19.07 26.41
CA SER A 385 8.05 20.45 26.77
C SER A 385 6.81 21.33 27.02
N GLN A 386 5.69 21.03 26.35
CA GLN A 386 4.46 21.83 26.43
C GLN A 386 3.80 21.81 27.82
N ASN A 387 4.24 20.90 28.69
CA ASN A 387 3.69 20.72 30.04
C ASN A 387 4.55 21.36 31.13
N PHE A 388 5.73 21.89 30.80
CA PHE A 388 6.53 22.68 31.72
C PHE A 388 6.14 24.16 31.63
N LYS A 389 5.14 24.58 32.40
CA LYS A 389 5.03 26.00 32.75
C LYS A 389 6.22 26.34 33.64
N VAL A 390 7.21 27.03 33.08
CA VAL A 390 8.23 27.71 33.89
C VAL A 390 7.47 28.62 34.87
N PRO A 391 7.67 28.48 36.20
CA PRO A 391 7.08 29.42 37.14
C PRO A 391 7.53 30.82 36.74
N SER A 392 6.60 31.74 36.48
CA SER A 392 6.98 33.13 36.29
C SER A 392 7.69 33.61 37.56
N GLU A 393 8.94 34.06 37.42
CA GLU A 393 9.67 34.76 38.47
C GLU A 393 8.94 36.07 38.83
N SER A 394 7.89 35.97 39.64
CA SER A 394 7.21 37.14 40.21
C SER A 394 6.59 36.90 41.59
N GLU A 395 6.95 35.83 42.29
CA GLU A 395 6.59 35.61 43.70
C GLU A 395 7.81 35.21 44.56
N SER A 396 8.90 35.98 44.44
CA SER A 396 10.05 35.87 45.34
C SER A 396 10.56 37.21 45.83
N LEU A 397 9.67 38.13 46.21
CA LEU A 397 10.03 39.30 47.03
C LEU A 397 8.88 39.69 47.96
N LEU A 398 8.70 38.94 49.05
CA LEU A 398 8.18 39.46 50.32
C LEU A 398 8.89 38.72 51.47
N PHE A 399 10.03 39.26 51.87
CA PHE A 399 10.56 39.18 53.24
C PHE A 399 10.46 40.58 53.85
#